data_AF-A0A6J6NBV5-F1
#
_entry.id   AF-A0A6J6NBV5-F1
#
_cell.length_a   1.000
_cell.length_b   1.000
_cell.length_c   1.000
_cell.angle_alpha   90.00
_cell.angle_beta   90.00
_cell.angle_gamma   90.00
#
_symmetry.space_group_name_H-M   'P 1'
#
loop_
_entity.id
_entity.type
_entity.pdbx_description
1 polymer ?
#
loop_
_entity_poly.entity_id
_entity_poly.type
_entity_poly.pdbx_seq_one_letter_code
_entity_poly.pdbx_strand_id
1 'polypeptide(L)' 'MKLSYLRMLAYSMIAVGLINWDYQRGNPHVITHSLIIILPGVILLLSTLINPLRKLVTLKGYAILWLAIALATLTYAFLN' A
#
# COMPACT_ATOMS: atom_id res chain seq x y z
N MET A 1 2.71 -4.42 15.62
CA MET A 1 3.86 -4.22 14.69
C MET A 1 4.46 -2.84 14.96
N LYS A 2 5.78 -2.63 14.81
CA LYS A 2 6.35 -1.28 15.01
C LYS A 2 5.80 -0.32 13.95
N LEU A 3 5.56 0.93 14.35
CA LEU A 3 5.03 1.97 13.45
C LEU A 3 5.95 2.21 12.24
N SER A 4 7.27 2.12 12.44
CA SER A 4 8.26 2.24 11.37
C SER A 4 8.06 1.18 10.27
N TYR A 5 7.74 -0.07 10.64
CA TYR A 5 7.48 -1.12 9.66
C TYR A 5 6.17 -0.91 8.90
N LEU A 6 5.13 -0.37 9.55
CA LEU A 6 3.88 -0.01 8.86
C LEU A 6 4.10 1.12 7.85
N ARG A 7 4.93 2.11 8.20
CA ARG A 7 5.32 3.19 7.27
C ARG A 7 6.15 2.66 6.11
N MET A 8 7.11 1.79 6.37
CA MET A 8 7.88 1.12 5.31
C MET A 8 6.96 0.34 4.37
N LEU A 9 6.00 -0.41 4.91
CA LEU A 9 5.02 -1.15 4.12
C LEU A 9 4.21 -0.21 3.21
N ALA A 10 3.74 0.91 3.76
CA ALA A 10 3.03 1.93 3.00
C ALA A 10 3.89 2.54 1.87
N TYR A 11 5.14 2.89 2.18
CA TYR A 11 6.09 3.43 1.20
C TYR A 11 6.35 2.44 0.07
N SER A 12 6.52 1.15 0.39
CA SER A 12 6.71 0.11 -0.62
C SER A 12 5.52 0.04 -1.59
N MET A 13 4.28 0.07 -1.07
CA MET A 13 3.08 0.03 -1.92
C MET A 13 2.98 1.26 -2.82
N ILE A 14 3.21 2.45 -2.28
CA ILE A 14 3.21 3.70 -3.06
C ILE A 14 4.29 3.65 -4.15
N ALA A 15 5.50 3.25 -3.79
CA ALA A 15 6.62 3.15 -4.73
C ALA A 15 6.33 2.13 -5.84
N VAL A 16 5.84 0.94 -5.50
CA VAL A 16 5.51 -0.10 -6.50
C VAL A 16 4.39 0.37 -7.42
N GLY A 17 3.35 1.04 -6.90
CA GLY A 17 2.29 1.58 -7.73
C GLY A 17 2.78 2.67 -8.70
N LEU A 18 3.70 3.54 -8.27
CA LEU A 18 4.33 4.54 -9.15
C LEU A 18 5.25 3.89 -10.20
N ILE A 19 5.99 2.85 -9.82
CA ILE A 19 6.81 2.05 -10.75
C ILE A 19 5.89 1.37 -11.78
N ASN A 20 4.76 0.80 -11.34
CA ASN A 20 3.80 0.16 -12.23
C ASN A 20 3.24 1.15 -13.25
N TRP A 21 2.96 2.39 -12.81
CA TRP A 21 2.52 3.46 -13.70
C TRP A 21 3.53 3.67 -14.82
N ASP A 22 4.79 3.88 -14.46
CA ASP A 22 5.83 4.21 -15.43
C ASP A 22 6.16 3.05 -16.37
N TYR A 23 6.18 1.82 -15.83
CA TYR A 23 6.52 0.59 -16.54
C TYR A 23 5.45 0.19 -17.56
N GLN A 24 4.16 0.37 -17.22
CA GLN A 24 3.04 -0.06 -18.07
C GLN A 24 2.40 1.08 -18.87
N ARG A 25 3.14 2.12 -19.24
CA ARG A 25 2.59 3.31 -19.93
C ARG A 25 1.79 3.01 -21.22
N GLY A 26 2.03 1.88 -21.88
CA GLY A 26 1.27 1.44 -23.06
C GLY A 26 -0.07 0.76 -22.73
N ASN A 27 -0.33 0.42 -21.47
CA ASN A 27 -1.58 -0.21 -21.05
C ASN A 27 -2.67 0.88 -20.85
N PRO A 28 -3.82 0.80 -21.55
CA PRO A 28 -4.88 1.81 -21.45
C PRO A 28 -5.48 1.94 -20.04
N HIS A 29 -5.31 0.94 -19.18
CA HIS A 29 -5.81 0.92 -17.79
C HIS A 29 -4.70 1.10 -16.75
N VAL A 30 -3.49 1.50 -17.15
CA VAL A 30 -2.32 1.63 -16.24
C VAL A 30 -2.60 2.51 -15.03
N ILE A 31 -3.34 3.60 -15.21
CA ILE A 31 -3.71 4.50 -14.11
C ILE A 31 -4.53 3.75 -13.07
N THR A 32 -5.55 3.00 -13.50
CA THR A 32 -6.42 2.20 -12.62
C THR A 32 -5.61 1.14 -11.90
N HIS A 33 -4.78 0.37 -12.61
CA HIS A 33 -3.93 -0.66 -12.01
C HIS A 33 -2.96 -0.09 -10.97
N SER A 34 -2.36 1.05 -11.27
CA SER A 34 -1.43 1.74 -10.37
C SER A 34 -2.14 2.27 -9.13
N LEU A 35 -3.34 2.85 -9.27
CA LEU A 35 -4.12 3.37 -8.14
C LEU A 35 -4.59 2.28 -7.18
N ILE A 36 -4.89 1.07 -7.67
CA ILE A 36 -5.22 -0.08 -6.82
C ILE A 36 -4.09 -0.40 -5.83
N ILE A 37 -2.84 -0.10 -6.19
CA ILE A 37 -1.65 -0.32 -5.35
C ILE A 37 -1.34 0.93 -4.50
N ILE A 38 -1.40 2.13 -5.10
CA ILE A 38 -1.06 3.40 -4.44
C ILE A 38 -2.06 3.72 -3.32
N LEU A 39 -3.37 3.61 -3.58
CA LEU A 39 -4.39 4.09 -2.63
C LEU A 39 -4.32 3.38 -1.28
N PRO A 40 -4.22 2.05 -1.18
CA PRO A 40 -4.08 1.39 0.10
C PRO A 40 -2.77 1.79 0.82
N GLY A 41 -1.68 2.01 0.08
CA GLY A 41 -0.42 2.53 0.64
C GLY A 41 -0.59 3.93 1.25
N VAL A 42 -1.27 4.84 0.54
CA VAL A 42 -1.58 6.19 1.04
C VAL A 42 -2.47 6.13 2.28
N ILE A 43 -3.51 5.29 2.28
CA ILE A 43 -4.41 5.12 3.43
C ILE A 43 -3.63 4.62 4.66
N LEU A 44 -2.76 3.61 4.49
CA LEU A 44 -1.92 3.12 5.58
C LEU A 44 -0.99 4.21 6.10
N LEU A 45 -0.32 4.95 5.21
CA LEU A 45 0.59 6.03 5.59
C LEU A 45 -0.14 7.08 6.43
N LEU A 46 -1.27 7.61 5.94
CA LEU A 46 -2.07 8.61 6.65
C LEU A 46 -2.54 8.09 8.02
N SER A 47 -2.93 6.81 8.08
CA SER A 47 -3.32 6.16 9.33
C SER A 47 -2.19 6.08 10.35
N THR A 48 -0.92 6.10 9.92
CA THR A 48 0.23 6.15 10.84
C THR A 48 0.51 7.55 11.40
N LEU A 49 -0.02 8.60 10.79
CA LEU A 49 0.23 10.00 11.15
C LEU A 49 -0.78 10.49 12.19
N ILE A 50 -2.04 10.11 12.05
CA ILE A 50 -3.16 10.55 12.90
C ILE A 50 -3.21 9.72 14.19
N ASN A 51 -3.18 10.38 15.36
CA ASN A 51 -3.06 9.72 16.68
C ASN A 51 -4.11 8.61 16.97
N PRO A 52 -5.42 8.81 16.80
CA PRO A 52 -6.40 7.74 17.02
C PRO A 52 -6.21 6.56 16.05
N LEU A 53 -5.91 6.83 14.78
CA LEU A 53 -5.68 5.80 13.78
C LEU A 53 -4.39 5.01 14.04
N ARG A 54 -3.34 5.68 14.52
CA ARG A 54 -2.07 5.06 14.88
C ARG A 54 -2.24 3.96 15.91
N LYS A 55 -3.08 4.18 16.93
CA LYS A 55 -3.38 3.18 17.96
C LYS A 55 -4.09 1.98 17.36
N LEU A 56 -4.99 2.21 16.40
CA LEU A 56 -5.77 1.17 15.73
C LEU A 56 -4.91 0.32 14.79
N VAL A 57 -4.13 0.94 13.89
CA VAL A 57 -3.33 0.20 12.90
C VAL A 57 -2.16 -0.59 13.50
N THR A 58 -1.77 -0.27 14.73
CA THR A 58 -0.69 -0.99 15.43
C THR A 58 -1.16 -2.24 16.17
N LEU A 59 -2.48 -2.40 16.38
CA LEU A 59 -3.09 -3.63 16.89
C LEU A 59 -2.77 -4.80 15.96
N LYS A 60 -2.55 -5.99 16.54
CA LYS A 60 -2.11 -7.18 15.78
C LYS A 60 -3.03 -7.50 14.59
N GLY A 61 -4.34 -7.50 14.79
CA GLY A 61 -5.31 -7.82 13.73
C GLY A 61 -5.22 -6.85 12.54
N TYR A 62 -5.18 -5.55 12.80
CA TYR A 62 -5.05 -4.54 11.74
C TYR A 62 -3.68 -4.58 11.06
N ALA A 63 -2.60 -4.81 11.81
CA ALA A 63 -1.28 -4.96 11.21
C ALA A 63 -1.19 -6.17 10.27
N ILE A 64 -1.80 -7.30 10.64
CA ILE A 64 -1.91 -8.50 9.80
C ILE A 64 -2.76 -8.23 8.56
N LEU A 65 -3.90 -7.53 8.72
CA LEU A 65 -4.75 -7.11 7.60
C LEU A 65 -3.95 -6.27 6.60
N TRP A 66 -3.20 -5.28 7.07
CA TRP A 66 -2.36 -4.45 6.20
C TRP A 66 -1.24 -5.23 5.50
N LEU A 67 -0.65 -6.22 6.18
CA LEU A 67 0.32 -7.12 5.56
C LEU A 67 -0.34 -7.93 4.43
N ALA A 68 -1.56 -8.44 4.64
CA ALA A 68 -2.30 -9.18 3.63
C ALA A 68 -2.69 -8.29 2.44
N ILE A 69 -3.14 -7.05 2.68
CA ILE A 69 -3.43 -6.07 1.63
C ILE A 69 -2.16 -5.75 0.83
N ALA A 70 -1.03 -5.54 1.51
CA ALA A 70 0.24 -5.28 0.84
C ALA A 70 0.66 -6.47 -0.03
N LEU A 71 0.56 -7.70 0.48
CA LEU A 71 0.87 -8.89 -0.30
C LEU A 71 -0.05 -9.06 -1.51
N ALA A 72 -1.35 -8.81 -1.35
CA ALA A 72 -2.33 -8.90 -2.43
C ALA A 72 -2.07 -7.86 -3.52
N THR A 73 -1.83 -6.60 -3.14
CA THR A 73 -1.55 -5.51 -4.09
C THR A 73 -0.20 -5.67 -4.79
N LEU A 74 0.83 -6.17 -4.09
CA LEU A 74 2.11 -6.50 -4.72
C LEU A 74 1.96 -7.66 -5.71
N THR A 75 1.27 -8.73 -5.32
CA THR A 75 0.97 -9.85 -6.24
C THR A 75 0.20 -9.34 -7.46
N TYR A 76 -0.80 -8.50 -7.25
CA TYR A 76 -1.55 -7.85 -8.34
C TYR A 76 -0.63 -7.05 -9.26
N ALA A 77 0.32 -6.28 -8.71
CA ALA A 77 1.30 -5.50 -9.47
C ALA A 77 2.09 -6.33 -10.49
N PHE A 78 2.40 -7.60 -10.16
CA PHE A 78 3.13 -8.51 -11.05
C PHE A 78 2.25 -9.24 -12.08
N LEU A 79 0.94 -9.32 -11.84
CA LEU A 79 0.01 -10.09 -12.68
C LEU A 79 -0.78 -9.22 -13.68
N ASN A 80 -0.85 -7.90 -13.44
CA ASN A 80 -1.45 -6.95 -14.39
C ASN A 80 -0.40 -6.52 -15.42
#